data_AF-A0A314Z1D8-F1
#
_entry.id   AF-A0A314Z1D8-F1
#
_cell.length_a   1.000
_cell.length_b   1.000
_cell.length_c   1.000
_cell.angle_alpha   90.00
_cell.angle_beta   90.00
_cell.angle_gamma   90.00
#
_symmetry.space_group_name_H-M   'P 1'
#
loop_
_entity.id
_entity.type
_entity.pdbx_description
1 polymer ?
#
loop_
_entity_poly.entity_id
_entity_poly.type
_entity_poly.pdbx_seq_one_letter_code
_entity_poly.pdbx_strand_id
1 'polypeptide(L)'
;MACQACLHKKNLFNPYFWQMLREITKFKHDAINYLEELENNPDIDRNETLGQFIKSRGYSELFQKAYLVPVCGSIWSCPSEGVMSFSAFSVLSFCRNHHLLQLFGRPQWLTVRWRSHCYVKKVREVLESKGCQIRTSSEVHRVSTTHEGCSVLSGDGLEEIYDGCVMAVHAPDAVES
;
A
#
# COMPACT_ATOMS: atom_id res chain seq x y z
N MET A 1 12.88 12.63 -3.10
CA MET A 1 13.94 11.73 -2.60
C MET A 1 14.73 11.10 -3.75
N ALA A 2 15.24 11.90 -4.69
CA ALA A 2 16.28 11.42 -5.58
C ALA A 2 17.59 11.36 -4.76
N CYS A 3 18.09 10.15 -4.53
CA CYS A 3 19.40 9.82 -3.96
C CYS A 3 19.85 10.47 -2.63
N GLN A 4 19.05 10.40 -1.56
CA GLN A 4 19.64 10.54 -0.21
C GLN A 4 20.66 9.42 0.10
N ALA A 5 20.57 8.26 -0.57
CA ALA A 5 21.54 7.18 -0.42
C ALA A 5 22.92 7.50 -1.05
N CYS A 6 22.97 8.33 -2.10
CA CYS A 6 24.23 8.84 -2.68
C CYS A 6 24.91 9.88 -1.77
N LEU A 7 24.17 10.54 -0.87
CA LEU A 7 24.73 11.56 0.03
C LEU A 7 25.67 10.98 1.09
N HIS A 8 25.62 9.67 1.36
CA HIS A 8 26.59 9.01 2.21
C HIS A 8 27.81 8.58 1.39
N LYS A 9 28.94 9.31 1.55
CA LYS A 9 30.22 9.08 0.85
C LYS A 9 30.71 7.62 0.85
N LYS A 10 30.33 6.83 1.86
CA LYS A 10 30.67 5.39 1.96
C LYS A 10 29.96 4.52 0.91
N ASN A 11 28.75 4.89 0.50
CA ASN A 11 27.99 4.15 -0.51
C ASN A 11 28.53 4.37 -1.93
N LEU A 12 29.20 5.50 -2.17
CA LEU A 12 29.81 5.81 -3.48
C LEU A 12 30.88 4.79 -3.88
N PHE A 13 31.54 4.15 -2.91
CA PHE A 13 32.59 3.15 -3.13
C PHE A 13 32.11 1.71 -2.92
N ASN A 14 30.82 1.50 -2.61
CA ASN A 14 30.30 0.16 -2.36
C ASN A 14 29.83 -0.49 -3.68
N PRO A 15 30.49 -1.56 -4.19
CA PRO A 15 30.10 -2.21 -5.44
C PRO A 15 28.68 -2.80 -5.39
N TYR A 16 28.22 -3.27 -4.22
CA TYR A 16 26.87 -3.80 -4.05
C TYR A 16 25.81 -2.70 -4.17
N PHE A 17 26.12 -1.47 -3.74
CA PHE A 17 25.21 -0.33 -3.92
C PHE A 17 25.04 0.01 -5.41
N TRP A 18 26.12 -0.02 -6.19
CA TRP A 18 26.06 0.19 -7.64
C TRP A 18 25.34 -0.95 -8.36
N GLN A 19 25.52 -2.20 -7.92
CA GLN A 19 24.73 -3.33 -8.42
C GLN A 19 23.24 -3.08 -8.21
N MET A 20 22.83 -2.71 -6.99
CA MET A 20 21.43 -2.40 -6.67
C MET A 20 20.88 -1.27 -7.55
N LEU A 21 21.65 -0.18 -7.78
CA LEU A 21 21.21 0.91 -8.65
C LEU A 21 21.01 0.44 -10.11
N ARG A 22 21.91 -0.40 -10.63
CA ARG A 22 21.74 -1.02 -11.96
C ARG A 22 20.51 -1.92 -12.00
N GLU A 23 20.28 -2.69 -10.94
CA GLU A 23 19.09 -3.53 -10.80
C GLU A 23 17.81 -2.70 -10.77
N ILE A 24 17.78 -1.52 -10.14
CA ILE A 24 16.61 -0.63 -10.20
C ILE A 24 16.32 -0.16 -11.62
N THR A 25 17.36 0.20 -12.39
CA THR A 25 17.16 0.56 -13.81
C THR A 25 16.72 -0.63 -14.66
N LYS A 26 17.27 -1.82 -14.42
CA LYS A 26 16.86 -3.06 -15.09
C LYS A 26 15.40 -3.39 -14.78
N PHE A 27 15.01 -3.29 -13.50
CA PHE A 27 13.66 -3.56 -13.02
C PHE A 27 12.59 -2.73 -13.72
N LYS A 28 12.86 -1.46 -13.99
CA LYS A 28 11.95 -0.63 -14.79
C LYS A 28 11.69 -1.24 -16.16
N HIS A 29 12.73 -1.65 -16.88
CA HIS A 29 12.59 -2.20 -18.23
C HIS A 29 11.91 -3.58 -18.21
N ASP A 30 12.34 -4.46 -17.31
CA ASP A 30 11.74 -5.78 -17.14
C ASP A 30 10.25 -5.70 -16.78
N ALA A 31 9.87 -4.73 -15.94
CA ALA A 31 8.49 -4.50 -15.54
C ALA A 31 7.62 -4.02 -16.71
N ILE A 32 8.13 -3.11 -17.54
CA ILE A 32 7.40 -2.59 -18.71
C ILE A 32 7.20 -3.72 -19.73
N ASN A 33 8.27 -4.44 -20.08
CA ASN A 33 8.21 -5.53 -21.05
C ASN A 33 7.24 -6.64 -20.59
N TYR A 34 7.28 -6.99 -19.31
CA TYR A 34 6.37 -7.98 -18.73
C TYR A 34 4.90 -7.57 -18.83
N LEU A 35 4.58 -6.30 -18.56
CA LEU A 35 3.21 -5.80 -18.68
C LEU A 35 2.76 -5.75 -20.14
N GLU A 36 3.62 -5.30 -21.06
CA GLU A 36 3.32 -5.28 -22.49
C GLU A 36 3.09 -6.70 -23.04
N GLU A 37 3.85 -7.69 -22.58
CA GLU A 37 3.66 -9.10 -22.96
C GLU A 37 2.30 -9.64 -22.51
N LEU A 38 1.89 -9.36 -21.27
CA LEU A 38 0.59 -9.78 -20.71
C LEU A 38 -0.60 -9.01 -21.27
N GLU A 39 -0.40 -7.76 -21.70
CA GLU A 39 -1.43 -6.94 -22.33
C GLU A 39 -1.68 -7.37 -23.78
N ASN A 40 -0.64 -7.76 -24.51
CA ASN A 40 -0.74 -8.24 -25.88
C ASN A 40 -1.22 -9.70 -25.98
N ASN A 41 -1.16 -10.47 -24.88
CA ASN A 41 -1.55 -11.88 -24.84
C ASN A 41 -2.49 -12.14 -23.66
N PRO A 42 -3.81 -11.90 -23.82
CA PRO A 42 -4.78 -12.04 -22.72
C PRO A 42 -4.94 -13.47 -22.22
N ASP A 43 -4.54 -14.48 -23.00
CA ASP A 43 -4.62 -15.90 -22.64
C ASP A 43 -3.49 -16.33 -21.68
N ILE A 44 -2.47 -15.48 -21.44
CA ILE A 44 -1.39 -15.80 -20.49
C ILE A 44 -1.89 -15.68 -19.05
N ASP A 45 -1.59 -16.70 -18.25
CA ASP A 45 -1.89 -16.71 -16.83
C ASP A 45 -1.14 -15.59 -16.07
N ARG A 46 -1.87 -14.80 -15.27
CA ARG A 46 -1.36 -13.67 -14.48
C ARG A 46 -1.09 -14.04 -13.02
N ASN A 47 -1.03 -15.34 -12.72
CA ASN A 47 -0.76 -15.86 -11.38
C ASN A 47 0.72 -15.83 -10.95
N GLU A 48 1.64 -15.35 -11.81
CA GLU A 48 3.05 -15.20 -11.39
C GLU A 48 3.14 -14.25 -10.19
N THR A 49 3.75 -14.74 -9.12
CA THR A 49 4.05 -13.96 -7.91
C THR A 49 5.24 -13.03 -8.13
N LEU A 50 5.31 -11.96 -7.36
CA LEU A 50 6.44 -11.03 -7.37
C LEU A 50 7.75 -11.76 -7.07
N GLY A 51 7.74 -12.73 -6.15
CA GLY A 51 8.90 -13.56 -5.84
C GLY A 51 9.37 -14.40 -7.04
N GLN A 52 8.45 -15.00 -7.80
CA GLN A 52 8.77 -15.73 -9.03
C GLN A 52 9.35 -14.79 -10.10
N PHE A 53 8.72 -13.65 -10.32
CA PHE A 53 9.18 -12.63 -11.27
C PHE A 53 10.62 -12.17 -11.00
N ILE A 54 10.94 -11.95 -9.72
CA ILE A 54 12.26 -11.51 -9.25
C ILE A 54 13.29 -12.63 -9.37
N LYS A 55 12.92 -13.85 -8.99
CA LYS A 55 13.81 -15.02 -9.06
C LYS A 55 14.16 -15.38 -10.50
N SER A 56 13.19 -15.37 -11.41
CA SER A 56 13.39 -15.72 -12.83
C SER A 56 14.34 -14.76 -13.56
N ARG A 57 14.43 -13.51 -13.10
CA ARG A 57 15.29 -12.47 -13.69
C ARG A 57 16.62 -12.25 -12.94
N GLY A 58 16.88 -13.02 -11.89
CA GLY A 58 18.16 -13.02 -11.18
C GLY A 58 18.45 -11.75 -10.37
N TYR A 59 17.43 -11.15 -9.76
CA TYR A 59 17.60 -9.98 -8.89
C TYR A 59 18.24 -10.35 -7.55
N SER A 60 19.23 -9.56 -7.12
CA SER A 60 19.96 -9.77 -5.88
C SER A 60 19.06 -9.67 -4.64
N GLU A 61 19.46 -10.36 -3.57
CA GLU A 61 18.81 -10.25 -2.27
C GLU A 61 18.88 -8.82 -1.72
N LEU A 62 19.96 -8.09 -2.02
CA LEU A 62 20.10 -6.68 -1.65
C LEU A 62 19.03 -5.82 -2.32
N PHE A 63 18.81 -5.98 -3.62
CA PHE A 63 17.73 -5.29 -4.33
C PHE A 63 16.36 -5.59 -3.72
N GLN A 64 16.10 -6.87 -3.40
CA GLN A 64 14.85 -7.28 -2.79
C GLN A 64 14.63 -6.62 -1.43
N LYS A 65 15.59 -6.75 -0.51
CA LYS A 65 15.46 -6.29 0.88
C LYS A 65 15.61 -4.78 1.05
N ALA A 66 16.45 -4.13 0.26
CA ALA A 66 16.74 -2.70 0.43
C ALA A 66 15.91 -1.79 -0.47
N TYR A 67 15.32 -2.30 -1.55
CA TYR A 67 14.52 -1.50 -2.48
C TYR A 67 13.09 -2.02 -2.61
N LEU A 68 12.90 -3.25 -3.08
CA LEU A 68 11.57 -3.72 -3.48
C LEU A 68 10.61 -3.90 -2.29
N VAL A 69 11.05 -4.60 -1.24
CA VAL A 69 10.25 -4.87 -0.05
C VAL A 69 9.85 -3.58 0.67
N PRO A 70 10.77 -2.64 0.96
CA PRO A 70 10.41 -1.36 1.58
C PRO A 70 9.42 -0.53 0.74
N VAL A 71 9.58 -0.51 -0.59
CA VAL A 71 8.65 0.21 -1.48
C VAL A 71 7.25 -0.40 -1.37
N CYS A 72 7.13 -1.73 -1.52
CA CYS A 72 5.82 -2.37 -1.45
C CYS A 72 5.20 -2.27 -0.05
N GLY A 73 5.97 -2.50 1.00
CA GLY A 73 5.50 -2.37 2.39
C GLY A 73 4.97 -0.97 2.69
N SER A 74 5.59 0.08 2.12
CA SER A 74 5.10 1.46 2.28
C SER A 74 3.79 1.76 1.53
N ILE A 75 3.52 1.06 0.43
CA ILE A 75 2.33 1.27 -0.42
C ILE A 75 1.14 0.50 0.13
N TRP A 76 1.33 -0.79 0.40
CA TRP A 76 0.25 -1.69 0.82
C TRP A 76 0.14 -1.85 2.34
N SER A 77 0.95 -1.12 3.12
CA SER A 77 0.95 -1.15 4.59
C SER A 77 0.95 -2.58 5.16
N CYS A 78 1.70 -3.48 4.51
CA CYS A 78 1.73 -4.90 4.83
C CYS A 78 3.08 -5.31 5.47
N PRO A 79 3.12 -6.41 6.24
CA PRO A 79 4.37 -7.00 6.70
C PRO A 79 5.29 -7.36 5.53
N SER A 80 6.60 -7.27 5.76
CA SER A 80 7.63 -7.58 4.76
C SER A 80 7.54 -9.01 4.23
N GLU A 81 7.10 -9.95 5.07
CA GLU A 81 7.03 -11.38 4.77
C GLU A 81 6.01 -11.69 3.65
N GLY A 82 4.99 -10.84 3.48
CA GLY A 82 3.92 -11.06 2.50
C GLY A 82 4.18 -10.49 1.11
N VAL A 83 5.12 -9.56 0.96
CA VAL A 83 5.32 -8.78 -0.28
C VAL A 83 5.63 -9.68 -1.48
N MET A 84 6.46 -10.72 -1.30
CA MET A 84 6.87 -11.59 -2.40
C MET A 84 5.74 -12.51 -2.90
N SER A 85 4.69 -12.67 -2.10
CA SER A 85 3.51 -13.48 -2.46
C SER A 85 2.47 -12.69 -3.27
N PHE A 86 2.67 -11.37 -3.44
CA PHE A 86 1.77 -10.55 -4.25
C PHE A 86 1.83 -10.92 -5.72
N SER A 87 0.73 -10.71 -6.45
CA SER A 87 0.71 -10.82 -7.92
C SER A 87 1.71 -9.84 -8.54
N ALA A 88 2.64 -10.35 -9.36
CA ALA A 88 3.59 -9.53 -10.09
C ALA A 88 2.85 -8.53 -11.00
N PHE A 89 1.83 -8.99 -11.72
CA PHE A 89 0.99 -8.13 -12.56
C PHE A 89 0.42 -6.94 -11.79
N SER A 90 -0.15 -7.17 -10.61
CA SER A 90 -0.78 -6.11 -9.81
C SER A 90 0.24 -5.09 -9.31
N VAL A 91 1.36 -5.55 -8.75
CA VAL A 91 2.41 -4.68 -8.20
C VAL A 91 3.08 -3.86 -9.30
N LEU A 92 3.42 -4.50 -10.43
CA LEU A 92 4.10 -3.84 -11.54
C LEU A 92 3.18 -2.85 -12.24
N SER A 93 1.90 -3.19 -12.44
CA SER A 93 0.89 -2.28 -13.01
C SER A 93 0.73 -1.04 -12.14
N PHE A 94 0.63 -1.22 -10.81
CA PHE A 94 0.59 -0.09 -9.87
C PHE A 94 1.84 0.79 -9.99
N CYS A 95 3.03 0.17 -10.00
CA CYS A 95 4.27 0.91 -10.12
C CYS A 95 4.38 1.70 -11.44
N ARG A 96 3.90 1.14 -12.56
CA ARG A 96 3.85 1.81 -13.86
C ARG A 96 2.89 3.01 -13.82
N ASN A 97 1.66 2.79 -13.34
CA ASN A 97 0.60 3.79 -13.31
C ASN A 97 0.91 4.96 -12.36
N HIS A 98 1.67 4.73 -11.30
CA HIS A 98 2.06 5.75 -10.32
C HIS A 98 3.48 6.32 -10.52
N HIS A 99 4.13 6.03 -11.66
CA HIS A 99 5.50 6.47 -11.98
C HIS A 99 6.56 6.11 -10.93
N LEU A 100 6.35 5.02 -10.18
CA LEU A 100 7.23 4.56 -9.10
C LEU A 100 8.46 3.79 -9.60
N LEU A 101 8.49 3.43 -10.89
CA LEU A 101 9.63 2.76 -11.54
C LEU A 101 10.76 3.73 -11.96
N GLN A 102 10.56 5.05 -11.84
CA GLN A 102 11.54 6.04 -12.30
C GLN A 102 12.53 6.40 -11.18
N LEU A 103 13.83 6.53 -11.49
CA LEU A 103 14.83 7.02 -10.54
C LEU A 103 14.87 8.56 -10.44
N PHE A 104 14.56 9.23 -11.55
CA PHE A 104 14.55 10.69 -11.69
C PHE A 104 13.16 11.18 -12.06
N GLY A 105 12.89 12.48 -11.88
CA GLY A 105 11.62 13.08 -12.29
C GLY A 105 10.40 12.68 -11.43
N ARG A 106 10.60 12.05 -10.27
CA ARG A 106 9.49 11.72 -9.37
C ARG A 106 8.80 13.01 -8.90
N PRO A 107 7.45 13.02 -8.80
CA PRO A 107 6.75 14.15 -8.22
C PRO A 107 7.26 14.41 -6.81
N GLN A 108 7.38 15.69 -6.46
CA GLN A 108 7.76 16.07 -5.11
C GLN A 108 6.58 15.78 -4.18
N TRP A 109 6.71 14.72 -3.38
CA TRP A 109 5.76 14.43 -2.32
C TRP A 109 5.82 15.50 -1.25
N LEU A 110 4.74 16.26 -1.11
CA LEU A 110 4.57 17.25 -0.05
C LEU A 110 4.00 16.57 1.19
N THR A 111 4.39 17.07 2.37
CA THR A 111 3.80 16.66 3.63
C THR A 111 3.05 17.84 4.24
N VAL A 112 1.87 17.57 4.80
CA VAL A 112 1.12 18.59 5.53
C VAL A 112 1.93 19.00 6.75
N ARG A 113 2.11 20.31 6.94
CA ARG A 113 2.75 20.85 8.16
C ARG A 113 1.96 20.36 9.37
N TRP A 114 2.65 19.81 10.37
CA TRP A 114 2.04 19.16 11.54
C TRP A 114 1.39 17.79 11.31
N ARG A 115 1.66 17.17 10.15
CA ARG A 115 1.29 15.79 9.81
C ARG A 115 -0.22 15.54 9.85
N SER A 116 -0.61 14.28 9.98
CA SER A 116 -1.99 13.82 9.80
C SER A 116 -2.98 14.36 10.83
N HIS A 117 -2.53 14.55 12.06
CA HIS A 117 -3.39 15.02 13.14
C HIS A 117 -4.08 16.36 12.82
N CYS A 118 -3.41 17.25 12.09
CA CYS A 118 -3.96 18.55 11.72
C CYS A 118 -5.20 18.43 10.82
N TYR A 119 -5.13 17.64 9.75
CA TYR A 119 -6.28 17.48 8.85
C TYR A 119 -7.37 16.61 9.48
N VAL A 120 -7.02 15.59 10.27
CA VAL A 120 -7.99 14.76 10.99
C VAL A 120 -8.80 15.61 11.97
N LYS A 121 -8.12 16.46 12.75
CA LYS A 121 -8.79 17.41 13.66
C LYS A 121 -9.73 18.33 12.88
N LYS A 122 -9.30 18.85 11.74
CA LYS A 122 -10.13 19.76 10.94
C LYS A 122 -11.38 19.07 10.39
N VAL A 123 -11.25 17.82 9.92
CA VAL A 123 -12.38 17.01 9.46
C VAL A 123 -13.35 16.75 10.62
N ARG A 124 -12.84 16.37 11.80
CA ARG A 124 -13.64 16.17 13.01
C ARG A 124 -14.49 17.40 13.35
N GLU A 125 -13.86 18.57 13.43
CA GLU A 125 -14.55 19.84 13.75
C GLU A 125 -15.68 20.14 12.74
N VAL A 126 -15.44 19.90 11.44
CA VAL A 126 -16.45 20.11 10.41
C VAL A 126 -17.61 19.13 10.55
N LEU A 127 -17.34 17.85 10.84
CA LEU A 127 -18.39 16.85 11.06
C LEU A 127 -19.23 17.18 12.30
N GLU A 128 -18.58 17.50 13.43
CA GLU A 128 -19.26 17.89 14.66
C GLU A 128 -20.12 19.15 14.46
N SER A 129 -19.63 20.14 13.69
CA SER A 129 -20.42 21.35 13.36
C SER A 129 -21.68 21.07 12.53
N LYS A 130 -21.72 19.93 11.83
CA LYS A 130 -22.88 19.45 11.07
C LYS A 130 -23.80 18.52 11.89
N GLY A 131 -23.53 18.36 13.19
CA GLY A 131 -24.31 17.50 14.08
C GLY A 131 -23.90 16.03 14.07
N CYS A 132 -22.78 15.66 13.42
CA CYS A 132 -22.27 14.30 13.48
C CYS A 132 -21.73 14.00 14.88
N GLN A 133 -22.13 12.87 15.46
CA GLN A 133 -21.62 12.39 16.73
C GLN A 133 -20.43 11.46 16.49
N ILE A 134 -19.27 11.81 17.05
CA ILE A 134 -18.06 10.99 16.94
C ILE A 134 -17.80 10.34 18.30
N ARG A 135 -17.98 9.02 18.36
CA ARG A 135 -17.78 8.21 19.57
C ARG A 135 -16.40 7.56 19.53
N THR A 136 -15.49 8.04 20.36
CA THR A 136 -14.18 7.40 20.56
C THR A 136 -14.25 6.38 21.69
N SER A 137 -13.35 5.39 21.71
CA SER A 137 -13.35 4.31 22.71
C SER A 137 -14.67 3.50 22.73
N SER A 138 -15.35 3.47 21.59
CA SER A 138 -16.60 2.73 21.39
C SER A 138 -16.31 1.60 20.40
N GLU A 139 -15.66 0.54 20.89
CA GLU A 139 -15.37 -0.63 20.07
C GLU A 139 -16.68 -1.27 19.61
N VAL A 140 -16.78 -1.61 18.32
CA VAL A 140 -17.94 -2.30 17.77
C VAL A 140 -17.65 -3.79 17.80
N HIS A 141 -18.47 -4.55 18.53
CA HIS A 141 -18.33 -6.01 18.61
C HIS A 141 -19.17 -6.75 17.59
N ARG A 142 -20.33 -6.20 17.24
CA ARG A 142 -21.21 -6.86 16.28
C ARG A 142 -21.98 -5.86 15.44
N VAL A 143 -22.07 -6.12 14.14
CA VAL A 143 -23.01 -5.46 13.24
C VAL A 143 -23.95 -6.53 12.67
N SER A 144 -25.25 -6.28 12.71
CA SER A 144 -26.24 -7.25 12.22
C SER A 144 -27.31 -6.57 11.40
N THR A 145 -27.64 -7.14 10.24
CA THR A 145 -28.74 -6.64 9.41
C THR A 145 -30.07 -6.97 10.07
N THR A 146 -30.99 -6.00 10.09
CA THR A 146 -32.35 -6.16 10.61
C THR A 146 -33.35 -5.89 9.50
N HIS A 147 -34.65 -6.10 9.75
CA HIS A 147 -35.69 -5.76 8.79
C HIS A 147 -35.81 -4.25 8.50
N GLU A 148 -35.31 -3.41 9.41
CA GLU A 148 -35.44 -1.94 9.37
C GLU A 148 -34.10 -1.23 9.08
N GLY A 149 -32.99 -1.97 8.98
CA GLY A 149 -31.66 -1.41 8.73
C GLY A 149 -30.56 -2.31 9.30
N CYS A 150 -29.81 -1.80 10.27
CA CYS A 150 -28.74 -2.52 10.95
C CYS A 150 -28.70 -2.22 12.45
N SER A 151 -28.40 -3.24 13.24
CA SER A 151 -28.09 -3.16 14.66
C SER A 151 -26.58 -3.14 14.87
N VAL A 152 -26.10 -2.28 15.77
CA VAL A 152 -24.69 -2.15 16.14
C VAL A 152 -24.57 -2.38 17.65
N LEU A 153 -23.84 -3.43 18.03
CA LEU A 153 -23.50 -3.73 19.42
C LEU A 153 -22.11 -3.20 19.75
N SER A 154 -22.03 -2.30 20.72
CA SER A 154 -20.79 -1.72 21.22
C SER A 154 -20.20 -2.52 22.39
N GLY A 155 -18.92 -2.28 22.70
CA GLY A 155 -18.17 -2.95 23.77
C GLY A 155 -18.67 -2.73 25.18
N ASP A 156 -19.47 -1.69 25.40
CA ASP A 156 -20.19 -1.41 26.64
C ASP A 156 -21.51 -2.21 26.76
N GLY A 157 -21.85 -3.03 25.76
CA GLY A 157 -23.08 -3.80 25.69
C GLY A 157 -24.29 -3.00 25.21
N LEU A 158 -24.11 -1.74 24.78
CA LEU A 158 -25.18 -0.95 24.17
C LEU A 158 -25.44 -1.41 22.74
N GLU A 159 -26.71 -1.66 22.44
CA GLU A 159 -27.19 -2.02 21.10
C GLU A 159 -28.04 -0.88 20.54
N GLU A 160 -27.67 -0.38 19.36
CA GLU A 160 -28.32 0.75 18.70
C GLU A 160 -28.72 0.38 17.28
N ILE A 161 -29.88 0.89 16.83
CA ILE A 161 -30.43 0.62 15.50
C ILE A 161 -30.23 1.85 14.60
N TYR A 162 -29.77 1.60 13.38
CA TYR A 162 -29.53 2.59 12.34
C TYR A 162 -30.21 2.16 11.04
N ASP A 163 -30.64 3.10 10.20
CA ASP A 163 -31.23 2.81 8.89
C ASP A 163 -30.22 2.19 7.90
N GLY A 164 -28.92 2.42 8.13
CA GLY A 164 -27.83 1.86 7.34
C GLY A 164 -26.47 2.00 7.99
N CYS A 165 -25.54 1.13 7.59
CA CYS A 165 -24.16 1.10 8.08
C CYS A 165 -23.16 1.20 6.92
N VAL A 166 -22.10 1.98 7.13
CA VAL A 166 -20.93 2.01 6.25
C VAL A 166 -19.73 1.54 7.05
N MET A 167 -19.15 0.41 6.65
CA MET A 167 -17.98 -0.18 7.30
C MET A 167 -16.70 0.38 6.67
N ALA A 168 -15.92 1.12 7.46
CA ALA A 168 -14.65 1.72 7.05
C ALA A 168 -13.47 1.11 7.83
N VAL A 169 -13.47 -0.23 7.94
CA VAL A 169 -12.45 -1.03 8.64
C VAL A 169 -11.71 -1.95 7.65
N HIS A 170 -10.70 -2.69 8.10
CA HIS A 170 -10.09 -3.70 7.23
C HIS A 170 -11.10 -4.81 6.90
N ALA A 171 -11.03 -5.36 5.69
CA ALA A 171 -12.02 -6.33 5.22
C ALA A 171 -12.16 -7.58 6.12
N PRO A 172 -11.09 -8.16 6.70
CA PRO A 172 -11.23 -9.26 7.65
C PRO A 172 -12.04 -8.85 8.90
N ASP A 173 -11.70 -7.70 9.49
CA ASP A 173 -12.40 -7.17 10.67
C ASP A 173 -13.90 -6.96 10.39
N ALA A 174 -14.24 -6.51 9.17
CA ALA A 174 -15.63 -6.30 8.77
C ALA A 174 -16.45 -7.59 8.66
N VAL A 175 -15.81 -8.74 8.43
CA VAL A 175 -16.48 -10.04 8.33
C VAL A 175 -16.58 -10.71 9.70
N GLU A 176 -15.67 -10.37 10.62
CA GLU A 176 -15.66 -10.88 11.99
C GLU A 176 -16.61 -10.10 12.93
N SER A 177 -16.90 -8.84 12.62
CA SER A 177 -17.89 -7.99 13.31
C SER A 177 -19.32 -8.21 12.80
#